data_AF-A0ABD6QL87-F1
#
_entry.id   AF-A0ABD6QL87-F1
#
_cell.length_a   1.000
_cell.length_b   1.000
_cell.length_c   1.000
_cell.angle_alpha   90.00
_cell.angle_beta   90.00
_cell.angle_gamma   90.00
#
_symmetry.space_group_name_H-M   'P 1'
#
loop_
_entity.id
_entity.type
_entity.pdbx_description
1 polymer ?
#
loop_
_entity_poly.entity_id
_entity_poly.type
_entity_poly.pdbx_seq_one_letter_code
_entity_poly.pdbx_strand_id
1 'polypeptide(L)'
;MAIAVGCGKSDEPASATVTPGHSQTSPSDAYTAFAEEGSEEDGAKTWVVVIRDKAGQEVFHDHSSYRTPGVMIAWLPTEPEQLWVYSNDEGIYRIAPGSHGGWTRGAVKRENVPSEISSLWECSRS
;
A
#
# COMPACT_ATOMS: atom_id res chain seq x y z
N MET A 1 17.22 -18.37 17.66
CA MET A 1 16.61 -18.68 16.35
C MET A 1 16.72 -17.42 15.51
N ALA A 2 17.58 -17.43 14.50
CA ALA A 2 17.71 -16.33 13.56
C ALA A 2 16.94 -16.74 12.31
N ILE A 3 15.83 -16.07 12.03
CA ILE A 3 15.10 -16.24 10.78
C ILE A 3 15.77 -15.28 9.81
N ALA A 4 16.65 -15.82 8.96
CA ALA A 4 17.09 -15.11 7.78
C ALA A 4 15.85 -14.94 6.89
N VAL A 5 15.28 -13.73 6.86
CA VAL A 5 14.25 -13.34 5.90
C VAL A 5 14.96 -13.04 4.57
N GLY A 6 15.55 -14.07 3.96
CA GLY A 6 15.89 -14.01 2.55
C GLY A 6 14.58 -14.09 1.77
N CYS A 7 14.38 -13.23 0.76
CA CYS A 7 13.23 -13.29 -0.15
C CYS A 7 13.12 -14.75 -0.68
N GLY A 8 12.27 -15.56 -0.04
CA GLY A 8 12.38 -17.01 -0.02
C GLY A 8 11.18 -17.65 -0.67
N LYS A 9 11.32 -17.98 -1.96
CA LYS A 9 10.60 -19.02 -2.72
C LYS A 9 9.26 -19.48 -2.11
N SER A 10 8.24 -18.63 -2.28
CA SER A 10 6.84 -18.95 -2.57
C SER A 10 6.23 -17.59 -2.98
N ASP A 11 5.83 -17.44 -4.23
CA ASP A 11 4.82 -16.51 -4.77
C ASP A 11 4.32 -15.24 -3.99
N GLU A 12 5.07 -14.49 -3.16
CA GLU A 12 4.39 -13.58 -2.20
C GLU A 12 4.73 -12.08 -2.08
N PRO A 13 5.86 -11.47 -2.55
CA PRO A 13 5.98 -10.01 -2.44
C PRO A 13 5.12 -9.27 -3.48
N ALA A 14 5.09 -9.76 -4.72
CA ALA A 14 4.23 -9.22 -5.78
C ALA A 14 2.74 -9.54 -5.54
N SER A 15 2.46 -10.69 -4.91
CA SER A 15 1.09 -11.08 -4.55
C SER A 15 0.54 -10.31 -3.36
N ALA A 16 1.38 -9.71 -2.51
CA ALA A 16 0.94 -8.88 -1.39
C ALA A 16 0.86 -7.38 -1.72
N THR A 17 1.28 -6.98 -2.93
CA THR A 17 1.31 -5.57 -3.36
C THR A 17 0.08 -5.25 -4.21
N VAL A 18 -0.56 -4.13 -3.93
CA VAL A 18 -1.61 -3.56 -4.78
C VAL A 18 -0.96 -2.92 -6.00
N THR A 19 -1.38 -3.35 -7.19
CA THR A 19 -0.92 -2.79 -8.47
C THR A 19 -2.11 -2.50 -9.39
N PRO A 20 -1.92 -1.73 -10.47
CA PRO A 20 -2.96 -1.56 -11.46
C PRO A 20 -3.42 -2.91 -12.01
N GLY A 21 -4.69 -3.27 -11.78
CA GLY A 21 -5.26 -4.57 -12.15
C GLY A 21 -5.10 -5.68 -11.10
N HIS A 22 -4.41 -5.43 -9.99
CA HIS A 22 -4.31 -6.38 -8.86
C HIS A 22 -4.64 -5.69 -7.54
N SER A 23 -5.88 -5.90 -7.06
CA SER A 23 -6.30 -5.45 -5.73
C SER A 23 -5.85 -6.42 -4.65
N GLN A 24 -5.72 -5.94 -3.41
CA GLN A 24 -5.35 -6.76 -2.26
C GLN A 24 -6.31 -6.56 -1.10
N THR A 25 -6.68 -7.66 -0.47
CA THR A 25 -7.54 -7.65 0.72
C THR A 25 -6.68 -7.47 1.97
N SER A 26 -7.17 -6.67 2.90
CA SER A 26 -6.57 -6.45 4.21
C SER A 26 -6.52 -7.75 5.04
N PRO A 27 -5.61 -7.88 6.03
CA PRO A 27 -5.52 -9.08 6.87
C PRO A 27 -6.78 -9.37 7.71
N SER A 28 -7.66 -8.39 7.90
CA SER A 28 -8.97 -8.58 8.54
C SER A 28 -10.05 -9.11 7.61
N ASP A 29 -9.76 -9.22 6.32
CA ASP A 29 -10.71 -9.41 5.22
C ASP A 29 -11.76 -8.29 5.10
N ALA A 30 -11.76 -7.27 5.97
CA ALA A 30 -12.81 -6.25 6.06
C ALA A 30 -12.75 -5.22 4.92
N TYR A 31 -11.57 -5.04 4.34
CA TYR A 31 -11.29 -4.03 3.33
C TYR A 31 -10.48 -4.59 2.17
N THR A 32 -10.64 -3.99 1.00
CA THR A 32 -9.83 -4.25 -0.18
C THR A 32 -9.25 -2.94 -0.70
N ALA A 33 -7.95 -2.93 -0.95
CA ALA A 33 -7.22 -1.81 -1.54
C ALA A 33 -7.05 -2.02 -3.05
N PHE A 34 -7.21 -0.92 -3.79
CA PHE A 34 -7.13 -0.86 -5.24
C PHE A 34 -6.17 0.26 -5.64
N ALA A 35 -5.48 0.07 -6.76
CA ALA A 35 -4.80 1.13 -7.50
C ALA A 35 -5.66 1.45 -8.73
N GLU A 36 -6.39 2.56 -8.67
CA GLU A 36 -7.27 3.02 -9.76
C GLU A 36 -6.61 4.13 -10.57
N GLU A 37 -7.04 4.32 -11.82
CA GLU A 37 -6.45 5.35 -12.70
C GLU A 37 -6.71 6.74 -12.12
N GLY A 38 -5.61 7.47 -11.85
CA GLY A 38 -5.62 8.84 -11.41
C GLY A 38 -5.66 9.83 -12.57
N SER A 39 -5.51 11.12 -12.26
CA SER A 39 -5.40 12.16 -13.29
C SER A 39 -4.07 12.02 -14.03
N GLU A 40 -4.09 12.14 -15.35
CA GLU A 40 -2.86 12.14 -16.15
C GLU A 40 -2.01 13.37 -15.76
N GLU A 41 -0.73 13.13 -15.46
CA GLU A 41 0.23 14.18 -15.14
C GLU A 41 1.40 14.10 -16.13
N ASP A 42 1.75 15.22 -16.77
CA ASP A 42 2.83 15.32 -17.77
C ASP A 42 2.77 14.24 -18.87
N GLY A 43 1.56 13.84 -19.29
CA GLY A 43 1.36 12.82 -20.32
C GLY A 43 1.62 11.38 -19.86
N ALA A 44 1.76 11.15 -18.55
CA ALA A 44 1.89 9.79 -18.00
C ALA A 44 0.72 9.45 -17.07
N LYS A 45 0.29 8.20 -17.18
CA LYS A 45 -0.75 7.63 -16.31
C LYS A 45 -0.27 7.61 -14.86
N THR A 46 -1.15 8.03 -13.97
CA THR A 46 -0.95 7.97 -12.54
C THR A 46 -2.00 7.06 -11.92
N TRP A 47 -1.79 6.70 -10.66
CA TRP A 47 -2.67 5.80 -9.93
C TRP A 47 -3.01 6.38 -8.57
N VAL A 48 -4.28 6.31 -8.20
CA VAL A 48 -4.77 6.71 -6.88
C VAL A 48 -5.08 5.47 -6.05
N VAL A 49 -4.83 5.56 -4.76
CA VAL A 49 -5.15 4.47 -3.82
C VAL A 49 -6.60 4.60 -3.40
N VAL A 50 -7.38 3.54 -3.58
CA VAL A 50 -8.78 3.46 -3.17
C VAL A 50 -8.94 2.28 -2.20
N ILE A 51 -9.67 2.48 -1.11
CA ILE A 51 -10.03 1.41 -0.17
C ILE A 51 -11.54 1.27 -0.17
N ARG A 52 -12.01 0.04 -0.36
CA ARG A 52 -13.43 -0.31 -0.26
C ARG A 52 -13.65 -1.30 0.88
N ASP A 53 -14.81 -1.24 1.52
CA ASP A 53 -15.24 -2.24 2.49
C ASP A 53 -15.76 -3.53 1.83
N LYS A 54 -16.16 -4.52 2.62
CA LYS A 54 -16.76 -5.78 2.15
C LYS A 54 -18.03 -5.59 1.31
N ALA A 55 -18.78 -4.51 1.49
CA ALA A 55 -19.96 -4.21 0.69
C ALA A 55 -19.60 -3.54 -0.65
N GLY A 56 -18.31 -3.23 -0.88
CA GLY A 56 -17.82 -2.50 -2.05
C GLY A 56 -17.97 -0.98 -1.92
N GLN A 57 -18.33 -0.46 -0.75
CA GLN A 57 -18.42 0.98 -0.52
C GLN A 57 -17.01 1.56 -0.36
N GLU A 58 -16.73 2.64 -1.08
CA GLU A 58 -15.50 3.42 -0.91
C GLU A 58 -15.46 4.07 0.48
N VAL A 59 -14.43 3.74 1.25
CA VAL A 59 -14.17 4.29 2.59
C VAL A 59 -12.97 5.21 2.62
N PHE A 60 -12.13 5.16 1.59
CA PHE A 60 -10.99 6.03 1.39
C PHE A 60 -10.67 6.18 -0.10
N HIS A 61 -10.31 7.40 -0.49
CA HIS A 61 -9.80 7.75 -1.81
C HIS A 61 -8.61 8.68 -1.59
N ASP A 62 -7.43 8.30 -2.07
CA ASP A 62 -6.24 9.15 -1.94
C ASP A 62 -6.32 10.32 -2.92
N HIS A 63 -6.03 11.51 -2.45
CA HIS A 63 -5.96 12.69 -3.29
C HIS A 63 -4.60 12.82 -3.98
N SER A 64 -3.62 12.00 -3.58
CA SER A 64 -2.30 11.92 -4.20
C SER A 64 -2.28 10.86 -5.30
N SER A 65 -1.56 11.17 -6.38
CA SER A 65 -1.44 10.36 -7.58
C SER A 65 -0.02 9.81 -7.68
N TYR A 66 0.12 8.50 -7.86
CA TYR A 66 1.40 7.81 -7.85
C TYR A 66 1.76 7.30 -9.24
N ARG A 67 3.03 7.45 -9.63
CA ARG A 67 3.55 6.90 -10.89
C ARG A 67 4.17 5.52 -10.66
N THR A 68 3.94 4.63 -11.61
CA THR A 68 4.60 3.32 -11.68
C THR A 68 5.58 3.26 -12.85
N PRO A 69 6.77 2.65 -12.70
CA PRO A 69 7.32 2.06 -11.48
C PRO A 69 7.79 3.13 -10.48
N GLY A 70 7.99 2.76 -9.21
CA GLY A 70 8.49 3.67 -8.18
C GLY A 70 7.55 3.89 -6.98
N VAL A 71 6.42 3.19 -6.97
CA VAL A 71 5.49 3.11 -5.84
C VAL A 71 5.22 1.66 -5.46
N MET A 72 5.11 1.39 -4.16
CA MET A 72 4.58 0.15 -3.60
C MET A 72 3.42 0.49 -2.68
N ILE A 73 2.32 -0.25 -2.82
CA ILE A 73 1.13 -0.13 -1.97
C ILE A 73 0.89 -1.51 -1.36
N ALA A 74 0.91 -1.64 -0.04
CA ALA A 74 0.75 -2.95 0.61
C ALA A 74 0.08 -2.82 1.98
N TRP A 75 -0.69 -3.84 2.35
CA TRP A 75 -1.18 -3.97 3.73
C TRP A 75 -0.05 -4.40 4.65
N LEU A 76 -0.03 -3.87 5.87
CA LEU A 76 0.86 -4.37 6.92
C LEU A 76 0.32 -5.72 7.42
N PRO A 77 1.05 -6.84 7.27
CA PRO A 77 0.51 -8.16 7.60
C PRO A 77 0.09 -8.34 9.05
N THR A 78 0.77 -7.62 9.96
CA THR A 78 0.56 -7.69 11.41
C THR A 78 -0.52 -6.74 11.92
N GLU A 79 -1.00 -5.80 11.10
CA GLU A 79 -1.98 -4.80 11.50
C GLU A 79 -3.18 -4.84 10.53
N PRO A 80 -4.37 -5.24 11.01
CA PRO A 80 -5.48 -5.66 10.16
C PRO A 80 -6.06 -4.60 9.21
N GLU A 81 -5.80 -3.33 9.48
CA GLU A 81 -6.43 -2.17 8.83
C GLU A 81 -5.41 -1.07 8.52
N GLN A 82 -4.14 -1.43 8.34
CA GLN A 82 -3.09 -0.47 8.02
C GLN A 82 -2.51 -0.71 6.63
N LEU A 83 -2.78 0.22 5.71
CA LEU A 83 -2.21 0.23 4.37
C LEU A 83 -1.00 1.18 4.35
N TRP A 84 0.03 0.80 3.59
CA TRP A 84 1.25 1.58 3.43
C TRP A 84 1.50 1.89 1.97
N VAL A 85 1.87 3.14 1.70
CA VAL A 85 2.36 3.59 0.40
C VAL A 85 3.81 4.00 0.55
N TYR A 86 4.68 3.39 -0.25
CA TYR A 86 6.09 3.73 -0.33
C TYR A 86 6.36 4.26 -1.75
N SER A 87 6.60 5.56 -1.88
CA SER A 87 6.89 6.23 -3.14
C SER A 87 8.30 6.80 -3.12
N ASN A 88 9.05 6.64 -4.22
CA ASN A 88 10.35 7.29 -4.38
C ASN A 88 10.23 8.82 -4.42
N ASP A 89 9.15 9.33 -5.02
CA ASP A 89 9.00 10.75 -5.33
C ASP A 89 8.22 11.50 -4.24
N GLU A 90 7.19 10.86 -3.69
CA GLU A 90 6.30 11.50 -2.72
C GLU A 90 6.67 11.19 -1.26
N GLY A 91 7.32 10.05 -1.01
CA GLY A 91 7.69 9.61 0.34
C GLY A 91 6.86 8.44 0.85
N ILE A 92 6.75 8.32 2.17
CA ILE A 92 6.18 7.13 2.83
C ILE A 92 4.94 7.54 3.61
N TYR A 93 3.85 6.82 3.40
CA TYR A 93 2.56 7.14 3.98
C TYR A 93 1.91 5.91 4.60
N ARG A 94 1.27 6.15 5.75
CA ARG A 94 0.40 5.19 6.42
C ARG A 94 -1.04 5.65 6.23
N ILE A 95 -1.89 4.74 5.77
CA ILE A 95 -3.32 4.93 5.60
C ILE A 95 -4.04 3.97 6.56
N ALA A 96 -4.82 4.52 7.48
CA ALA A 96 -5.52 3.75 8.52
C ALA A 96 -6.80 4.46 8.98
N PRO A 97 -7.77 3.75 9.58
CA PRO A 97 -8.93 4.35 10.23
C PRO A 97 -8.51 5.40 11.27
N GLY A 98 -9.11 6.58 11.18
CA GLY A 98 -8.90 7.69 12.11
C GLY A 98 -9.72 7.53 13.40
N SER A 99 -9.30 8.20 14.46
CA SER A 99 -9.95 8.17 15.78
C SER A 99 -11.35 8.80 15.82
N HIS A 100 -11.72 9.58 14.81
CA HIS A 100 -12.99 10.30 14.73
C HIS A 100 -13.94 9.72 13.66
N GLY A 101 -13.65 8.52 13.17
CA GLY A 101 -14.30 7.95 12.00
C GLY A 101 -13.66 8.40 10.69
N GLY A 102 -13.82 7.59 9.65
CA GLY A 102 -13.15 7.77 8.36
C GLY A 102 -11.71 7.27 8.35
N TRP A 103 -11.10 7.27 7.17
CA TRP A 103 -9.70 6.87 6.96
C TRP A 103 -8.80 8.10 6.85
N THR A 104 -7.57 7.97 7.31
CA THR A 104 -6.59 9.05 7.33
C THR A 104 -5.29 8.61 6.68
N ARG A 105 -4.66 9.51 5.93
CA ARG A 105 -3.32 9.37 5.38
C ARG A 105 -2.35 10.24 6.17
N GLY A 106 -1.31 9.63 6.73
CA GLY A 106 -0.26 10.33 7.47
C GLY A 106 1.11 10.06 6.87
N ALA A 107 1.91 11.11 6.66
CA ALA A 107 3.32 10.96 6.28
C ALA A 107 4.11 10.34 7.43
N VAL A 108 4.97 9.38 7.11
CA VAL A 108 5.78 8.63 8.08
C VAL A 108 7.25 8.78 7.72
N LYS A 109 8.08 9.07 8.71
CA LYS A 109 9.53 9.09 8.53
C LYS A 109 10.07 7.67 8.40
N ARG A 110 11.14 7.49 7.60
CA ARG A 110 11.71 6.16 7.29
C ARG A 110 12.05 5.34 8.53
N GLU A 111 12.53 5.97 9.61
CA GLU A 111 12.86 5.31 10.88
C GLU A 111 11.64 4.72 11.63
N ASN A 112 10.43 5.15 11.28
CA ASN A 112 9.18 4.71 11.90
C ASN A 112 8.40 3.73 11.02
N VAL A 113 8.99 3.28 9.90
CA VAL A 113 8.36 2.33 8.99
C VAL A 113 8.57 0.91 9.54
N PRO A 114 7.52 0.09 9.64
CA PRO A 114 7.65 -1.31 10.03
C PRO A 114 8.64 -2.04 9.13
N SER A 115 9.43 -2.94 9.73
CA SER A 115 10.46 -3.70 9.00
C SER A 115 9.86 -4.57 7.90
N GLU A 116 8.64 -5.07 8.07
CA GLU A 116 7.91 -5.83 7.04
C GLU A 116 7.68 -5.00 5.78
N ILE A 117 7.22 -3.74 5.93
CA ILE A 117 6.98 -2.83 4.80
C ILE A 117 8.30 -2.47 4.13
N SER A 118 9.34 -2.21 4.91
CA SER A 118 10.68 -1.93 4.36
C SER A 118 11.22 -3.12 3.58
N SER A 119 11.06 -4.34 4.10
CA SER A 119 11.50 -5.58 3.44
C SER A 119 10.73 -5.84 2.13
N LEU A 120 9.41 -5.62 2.13
CA LEU A 120 8.58 -5.72 0.92
C LEU A 120 9.06 -4.75 -0.16
N TRP A 121 9.35 -3.50 0.22
CA TRP A 121 9.86 -2.49 -0.70
C TRP A 121 11.24 -2.84 -1.28
N GLU A 122 12.12 -3.42 -0.47
CA GLU A 122 13.43 -3.88 -0.94
C GLU A 122 13.29 -5.08 -1.90
N CYS A 123 12.44 -6.06 -1.58
CA CYS A 123 12.18 -7.18 -2.49
C CYS A 123 11.44 -6.73 -3.77
N SER A 124 10.59 -5.68 -3.75
CA SER A 124 9.88 -5.19 -4.95
C SER A 124 10.80 -4.48 -5.97
N ARG A 125 12.04 -4.18 -5.58
CA ARG A 125 13.04 -3.50 -6.42
C ARG A 125 14.16 -4.42 -6.91
N SER A 126 14.17 -5.67 -6.45
CA SER A 126 15.16 -6.70 -6.82
C SER A 126 14.73 -7.44 -8.08
#